data_AF-A0A6P3VGL5-F1
#
_entry.id   AF-A0A6P3VGL5-F1
#
_cell.length_a   1.000
_cell.length_b   1.000
_cell.length_c   1.000
_cell.angle_alpha   90.00
_cell.angle_beta   90.00
_cell.angle_gamma   90.00
#
_symmetry.space_group_name_H-M   'P 1'
#
loop_
_entity.id
_entity.type
_entity.pdbx_description
1 polymer ?
#
loop_
_entity_poly.entity_id
_entity_poly.type
_entity_poly.pdbx_seq_one_letter_code
_entity_poly.pdbx_strand_id
1 'polypeptide(L)'
;MAPNKKNGKKSGDKPTKNEAMVFLDKSNLDETSTEGKEFYRAQIRDLEERLEKYQHKCDELEVREKDFSSKFSHAEKEKRDIVHYLKRAVAQKEDELSELSERMIGLNQAKEAEKETFELQLSQLRQDFQEVKDKLTSENMALAGKLAALEEFRVQKEKLMAHVGSLEEQLERQKQEHLTIIYNLERKAVLDNDRLKKEMQKHVAAVAAEFRRVSDRKMPETTMRAIHENVSVTAQLKQLSDKSKELLAENEALRQTEKALKQEVKVLEPLLEEMTRKSLANEKVVHQLTEKCKQMNAEVMAADRHCQEYRQLEMDHSVLQTETEVLRQSFLTGKQECVKHQAEAGRLAEELTREMTLRAHLETILQDAATALKDILKEVPREQDSEVKALARRGQMLQKLLAVLDSAAALGKGPALSEFLKDTKDVHQLEPGMARLALLSTQFKAAPQFSHFKTGDLGIVPAPKCFSKMDSVSKTMPLNLPKKDQACDNTDRNSGAKASPKPNSSRGLPRHHKALLETRSSSGPAK
;
A
#
# COMPACT_ATOMS: atom_id res chain seq x y z
N MET A 1 -16.59 -45.53 -50.00
CA MET A 1 -16.83 -46.99 -50.02
C MET A 1 -18.33 -47.24 -50.11
N ALA A 2 -18.82 -47.77 -51.25
CA ALA A 2 -19.91 -48.75 -51.25
C ALA A 2 -19.33 -50.12 -50.79
N PRO A 3 -20.05 -51.26 -50.59
CA PRO A 3 -21.37 -51.70 -51.10
C PRO A 3 -22.25 -52.41 -50.01
N ASN A 4 -23.45 -52.97 -50.18
CA ASN A 4 -23.93 -54.10 -51.03
C ASN A 4 -25.48 -54.23 -50.84
N LYS A 5 -26.31 -54.42 -51.90
CA LYS A 5 -26.78 -55.71 -52.53
C LYS A 5 -27.66 -56.60 -51.62
N LYS A 6 -28.69 -57.35 -52.07
CA LYS A 6 -29.44 -57.56 -53.33
C LYS A 6 -30.51 -58.66 -53.05
N ASN A 7 -31.55 -58.72 -53.89
CA ASN A 7 -32.20 -59.92 -54.50
C ASN A 7 -33.47 -60.59 -53.92
N GLY A 8 -34.40 -60.84 -54.88
CA GLY A 8 -35.27 -62.04 -55.05
C GLY A 8 -36.76 -61.69 -55.04
N LYS A 9 -37.60 -61.65 -56.10
CA LYS A 9 -37.79 -62.29 -57.44
C LYS A 9 -38.62 -63.60 -57.43
N LYS A 10 -39.63 -63.63 -58.34
CA LYS A 10 -40.45 -64.73 -58.93
C LYS A 10 -41.79 -65.02 -58.22
N SER A 11 -42.91 -65.40 -58.84
CA SER A 11 -43.38 -65.72 -60.22
C SER A 11 -44.92 -65.91 -60.06
N GLY A 12 -45.83 -65.48 -60.93
CA GLY A 12 -46.09 -66.01 -62.28
C GLY A 12 -46.89 -67.33 -62.23
N ASP A 13 -48.22 -67.30 -62.42
CA ASP A 13 -48.99 -68.27 -63.22
C ASP A 13 -50.49 -67.90 -63.36
N LYS A 14 -50.91 -67.69 -64.61
CA LYS A 14 -52.25 -67.95 -65.19
C LYS A 14 -52.09 -69.30 -65.95
N PRO A 15 -53.11 -70.10 -66.37
CA PRO A 15 -54.27 -69.60 -67.14
C PRO A 15 -55.53 -70.52 -67.23
N THR A 16 -56.46 -70.13 -68.12
CA THR A 16 -57.43 -70.96 -68.91
C THR A 16 -58.66 -71.56 -68.19
N LYS A 17 -59.85 -71.72 -68.79
CA LYS A 17 -60.41 -71.46 -70.15
C LYS A 17 -61.95 -71.57 -70.08
N ASN A 18 -62.62 -70.78 -70.92
CA ASN A 18 -63.79 -71.04 -71.78
C ASN A 18 -64.81 -72.14 -71.43
N GLU A 19 -66.10 -71.82 -71.59
CA GLU A 19 -66.92 -72.35 -72.68
C GLU A 19 -68.23 -71.55 -72.88
N ALA A 20 -68.75 -71.61 -74.10
CA ALA A 20 -69.86 -70.85 -74.64
C ALA A 20 -70.91 -71.80 -75.24
N MET A 21 -72.20 -71.46 -75.16
CA MET A 21 -73.33 -71.76 -76.10
C MET A 21 -74.64 -71.42 -75.36
N VAL A 22 -75.46 -70.46 -75.80
CA VAL A 22 -76.44 -70.50 -76.90
C VAL A 22 -77.44 -71.66 -76.77
N PHE A 23 -78.74 -71.38 -76.52
CA PHE A 23 -79.88 -71.63 -77.44
C PHE A 23 -81.26 -71.53 -76.74
N LEU A 24 -82.10 -70.63 -77.27
CA LEU A 24 -83.54 -70.71 -77.59
C LEU A 24 -84.62 -71.06 -76.52
N ASP A 25 -85.52 -70.08 -76.35
CA ASP A 25 -86.99 -70.12 -76.35
C ASP A 25 -87.73 -71.38 -75.83
N LYS A 26 -88.57 -71.19 -74.80
CA LYS A 26 -89.98 -71.62 -74.84
C LYS A 26 -90.80 -71.12 -73.65
N SER A 27 -91.99 -70.68 -74.03
CA SER A 27 -93.15 -70.24 -73.28
C SER A 27 -93.70 -71.23 -72.25
N ASN A 28 -94.35 -70.66 -71.23
CA ASN A 28 -95.49 -71.17 -70.45
C ASN A 28 -95.53 -72.66 -70.07
N LEU A 29 -95.38 -72.93 -68.77
CA LEU A 29 -96.39 -73.72 -68.06
C LEU A 29 -96.38 -73.38 -66.57
N ASP A 30 -97.47 -72.72 -66.18
CA ASP A 30 -97.87 -72.32 -64.85
C ASP A 30 -98.29 -73.57 -64.03
N GLU A 31 -98.39 -73.43 -62.70
CA GLU A 31 -99.08 -74.34 -61.77
C GLU A 31 -98.39 -75.54 -61.08
N THR A 32 -97.10 -75.83 -61.27
CA THR A 32 -96.30 -76.66 -60.31
C THR A 32 -95.16 -75.88 -59.65
N SER A 33 -95.17 -74.56 -59.88
CA SER A 33 -94.10 -73.65 -59.54
C SER A 33 -94.09 -73.23 -58.07
N THR A 34 -95.20 -73.37 -57.34
CA THR A 34 -95.36 -72.84 -55.98
C THR A 34 -94.50 -73.55 -54.94
N GLU A 35 -94.50 -74.89 -54.90
CA GLU A 35 -93.76 -75.67 -53.89
C GLU A 35 -92.23 -75.59 -54.07
N GLY A 36 -91.73 -75.64 -55.30
CA GLY A 36 -90.31 -75.42 -55.61
C GLY A 36 -89.88 -73.97 -55.32
N LYS A 37 -90.71 -72.98 -55.68
CA LYS A 37 -90.47 -71.57 -55.32
C LYS A 37 -90.44 -71.37 -53.80
N GLU A 38 -91.27 -72.06 -53.04
CA GLU A 38 -91.27 -72.00 -51.58
C GLU A 38 -90.04 -72.64 -50.93
N PHE A 39 -89.56 -73.78 -51.45
CA PHE A 39 -88.30 -74.40 -51.04
C PHE A 39 -87.10 -73.46 -51.27
N TYR A 40 -86.98 -72.88 -52.47
CA TYR A 40 -85.91 -71.92 -52.77
C TYR A 40 -86.05 -70.63 -51.96
N ARG A 41 -87.28 -70.15 -51.68
CA ARG A 41 -87.50 -68.99 -50.78
C ARG A 41 -87.10 -69.30 -49.33
N ALA A 42 -87.36 -70.51 -48.83
CA ALA A 42 -86.93 -70.92 -47.50
C ALA A 42 -85.40 -71.05 -47.41
N GLN A 43 -84.77 -71.59 -48.47
CA GLN A 43 -83.32 -71.65 -48.58
C GLN A 43 -82.67 -70.26 -48.69
N ILE A 44 -83.28 -69.34 -49.44
CA ILE A 44 -82.86 -67.93 -49.50
C ILE A 44 -82.93 -67.31 -48.11
N ARG A 45 -84.02 -67.51 -47.35
CA ARG A 45 -84.13 -67.01 -45.97
C ARG A 45 -83.08 -67.60 -45.01
N ASP A 46 -82.79 -68.91 -45.07
CA ASP A 46 -81.74 -69.52 -44.25
C ASP A 46 -80.34 -68.99 -44.62
N LEU A 47 -80.09 -68.80 -45.92
CA LEU A 47 -78.84 -68.20 -46.40
C LEU A 47 -78.73 -66.72 -46.01
N GLU A 48 -79.82 -65.95 -46.09
CA GLU A 48 -79.92 -64.57 -45.63
C GLU A 48 -79.66 -64.47 -44.12
N GLU A 49 -80.29 -65.32 -43.30
CA GLU A 49 -80.08 -65.36 -41.85
C GLU A 49 -78.62 -65.74 -41.49
N ARG A 50 -78.02 -66.67 -42.23
CA ARG A 50 -76.58 -67.01 -42.06
C ARG A 50 -75.69 -65.86 -42.50
N LEU A 51 -76.05 -65.14 -43.56
CA LEU A 51 -75.33 -63.95 -44.04
C LEU A 51 -75.41 -62.83 -43.00
N GLU A 52 -76.58 -62.56 -42.42
CA GLU A 52 -76.77 -61.60 -41.33
C GLU A 52 -75.94 -61.99 -40.08
N LYS A 53 -75.92 -63.27 -39.69
CA LYS A 53 -75.06 -63.75 -38.60
C LYS A 53 -73.57 -63.53 -38.89
N TYR A 54 -73.13 -63.77 -40.12
CA TYR A 54 -71.74 -63.49 -40.52
C TYR A 54 -71.45 -61.99 -40.58
N GLN A 55 -72.38 -61.16 -41.05
CA GLN A 55 -72.26 -59.70 -41.01
C GLN A 55 -72.14 -59.19 -39.58
N HIS A 56 -73.05 -59.59 -38.69
CA HIS A 56 -72.97 -59.24 -37.27
C HIS A 56 -71.63 -59.72 -36.68
N LYS A 57 -71.16 -60.92 -37.04
CA LYS A 57 -69.86 -61.41 -36.55
C LYS A 57 -68.69 -60.59 -37.08
N CYS A 58 -68.72 -60.17 -38.35
CA CYS A 58 -67.73 -59.27 -38.93
C CYS A 58 -67.75 -57.90 -38.24
N ASP A 59 -68.92 -57.29 -38.07
CA ASP A 59 -69.08 -56.01 -37.37
C ASP A 59 -68.57 -56.09 -35.92
N GLU A 60 -68.90 -57.18 -35.21
CA GLU A 60 -68.43 -57.43 -33.86
C GLU A 60 -66.91 -57.66 -33.79
N LEU A 61 -66.30 -58.28 -34.81
CA LEU A 61 -64.85 -58.42 -34.92
C LEU A 61 -64.18 -57.08 -35.26
N GLU A 62 -64.76 -56.26 -36.13
CA GLU A 62 -64.25 -54.92 -36.46
C GLU A 62 -64.26 -53.99 -35.25
N VAL A 63 -65.32 -54.03 -34.44
CA VAL A 63 -65.39 -53.25 -33.20
C VAL A 63 -64.31 -53.70 -32.22
N ARG A 64 -64.12 -55.02 -32.05
CA ARG A 64 -63.05 -55.55 -31.19
C ARG A 64 -61.66 -55.19 -31.70
N GLU A 65 -61.43 -55.24 -33.01
CA GLU A 65 -60.15 -54.83 -33.60
C GLU A 65 -59.87 -53.34 -33.34
N LYS A 66 -60.87 -52.47 -33.53
CA LYS A 66 -60.77 -51.03 -33.21
C LYS A 66 -60.50 -50.81 -31.72
N ASP A 67 -61.17 -51.53 -30.83
CA ASP A 67 -60.93 -51.46 -29.38
C ASP A 67 -59.52 -51.91 -29.00
N PHE A 68 -59.03 -53.03 -29.56
CA PHE A 68 -57.67 -53.50 -29.32
C PHE A 68 -56.62 -52.54 -29.89
N SER A 69 -56.85 -51.99 -31.09
CA SER A 69 -55.99 -50.97 -31.69
C SER A 69 -55.92 -49.70 -30.85
N SER A 70 -57.06 -49.24 -30.31
CA SER A 70 -57.13 -48.10 -29.39
C SER A 70 -56.37 -48.36 -28.10
N LYS A 71 -56.58 -49.53 -27.46
CA LYS A 71 -55.86 -49.94 -26.25
C LYS A 71 -54.35 -50.05 -26.50
N PHE A 72 -53.94 -50.60 -27.64
CA PHE A 72 -52.54 -50.71 -28.01
C PHE A 72 -51.92 -49.32 -28.24
N SER A 73 -52.60 -48.44 -28.97
CA SER A 73 -52.17 -47.05 -29.18
C SER A 73 -52.04 -46.29 -27.85
N HIS A 74 -52.96 -46.51 -26.92
CA HIS A 74 -52.91 -45.92 -25.58
C HIS A 74 -51.71 -46.45 -24.78
N ALA A 75 -51.51 -47.77 -24.70
CA ALA A 75 -50.36 -48.37 -24.03
C ALA A 75 -49.03 -47.93 -24.64
N GLU A 76 -48.95 -47.75 -25.97
CA GLU A 76 -47.78 -47.18 -26.61
C GLU A 76 -47.52 -45.72 -26.22
N LYS A 77 -48.56 -44.90 -26.11
CA LYS A 77 -48.43 -43.51 -25.63
C LYS A 77 -47.93 -43.50 -24.19
N GLU A 78 -48.54 -44.26 -23.29
CA GLU A 78 -48.10 -44.36 -21.90
C GLU A 78 -46.65 -44.85 -21.79
N LYS A 79 -46.27 -45.88 -22.56
CA LYS A 79 -44.88 -46.35 -22.60
C LYS A 79 -43.94 -45.25 -23.09
N ARG A 80 -44.30 -44.50 -24.14
CA ARG A 80 -43.48 -43.38 -24.62
C ARG A 80 -43.34 -42.31 -23.53
N ASP A 81 -44.42 -41.94 -22.87
CA ASP A 81 -44.42 -40.92 -21.82
C ASP A 81 -43.58 -41.35 -20.61
N ILE A 82 -43.71 -42.60 -20.16
CA ILE A 82 -42.87 -43.18 -19.10
C ILE A 82 -41.40 -43.17 -19.51
N VAL A 83 -41.08 -43.59 -20.74
CA VAL A 83 -39.69 -43.58 -21.24
C VAL A 83 -39.15 -42.14 -21.31
N HIS A 84 -39.95 -41.17 -21.76
CA HIS A 84 -39.55 -39.77 -21.78
C HIS A 84 -39.29 -39.21 -20.38
N TYR A 85 -40.17 -39.52 -19.42
CA TYR A 85 -39.99 -39.14 -18.02
C TYR A 85 -38.72 -39.75 -17.43
N LEU A 86 -38.50 -41.06 -17.61
CA LEU A 86 -37.31 -41.75 -17.11
C LEU A 86 -36.02 -41.22 -17.77
N LYS A 87 -36.03 -40.96 -19.08
CA LYS A 87 -34.88 -40.34 -19.76
C LYS A 87 -34.56 -38.96 -19.20
N ARG A 88 -35.59 -38.12 -18.97
CA ARG A 88 -35.41 -36.80 -18.36
C ARG A 88 -34.88 -36.89 -16.93
N ALA A 89 -35.41 -37.81 -16.14
CA ALA A 89 -34.97 -38.03 -14.77
C ALA A 89 -33.51 -38.53 -14.70
N VAL A 90 -33.11 -39.44 -15.59
CA VAL A 90 -31.73 -39.91 -15.71
C VAL A 90 -30.80 -38.78 -16.13
N ALA A 91 -31.14 -38.02 -17.17
CA ALA A 91 -30.34 -36.88 -17.62
C ALA A 91 -30.15 -35.84 -16.50
N GLN A 92 -31.22 -35.52 -15.76
CA GLN A 92 -31.13 -34.62 -14.61
C GLN A 92 -30.16 -35.15 -13.53
N LYS A 93 -30.18 -36.47 -13.27
CA LYS A 93 -29.25 -37.08 -12.31
C LYS A 93 -27.81 -37.11 -12.82
N GLU A 94 -27.60 -37.29 -14.12
CA GLU A 94 -26.28 -37.19 -14.74
C GLU A 94 -25.72 -35.76 -14.67
N ASP A 95 -26.55 -34.75 -14.89
CA ASP A 95 -26.19 -33.34 -14.73
C ASP A 95 -25.83 -33.04 -13.26
N GLU A 96 -26.67 -33.46 -12.30
CA GLU A 96 -26.40 -33.30 -10.86
C GLU A 96 -25.09 -33.99 -10.43
N LEU A 97 -24.82 -35.19 -10.94
CA LEU A 97 -23.57 -35.92 -10.69
C LEU A 97 -22.36 -35.19 -11.30
N SER A 98 -22.51 -34.63 -12.50
CA SER A 98 -21.46 -33.87 -13.18
C SER A 98 -21.12 -32.60 -12.41
N GLU A 99 -22.13 -31.83 -11.97
CA GLU A 99 -21.92 -30.64 -11.14
C GLU A 99 -21.26 -30.97 -9.79
N LEU A 100 -21.67 -32.07 -9.14
CA LEU A 100 -21.05 -32.51 -7.89
C LEU A 100 -19.60 -32.94 -8.11
N SER A 101 -19.31 -33.63 -9.21
CA SER A 101 -17.96 -34.02 -9.59
C SER A 101 -17.08 -32.80 -9.85
N GLU A 102 -17.56 -31.80 -10.60
CA GLU A 102 -16.85 -30.54 -10.85
C GLU A 102 -16.57 -29.77 -9.55
N ARG A 103 -17.58 -29.67 -8.67
CA ARG A 103 -17.40 -29.06 -7.34
C ARG A 103 -16.37 -29.80 -6.50
N MET A 104 -16.38 -31.14 -6.52
CA MET A 104 -15.40 -31.95 -5.80
C MET A 104 -13.99 -31.75 -6.34
N ILE A 105 -13.82 -31.68 -7.67
CA ILE A 105 -12.53 -31.40 -8.31
C ILE A 105 -12.03 -30.02 -7.92
N GLY A 106 -12.89 -28.99 -7.99
CA GLY A 106 -12.55 -27.63 -7.61
C GLY A 106 -12.12 -27.51 -6.14
N LEU A 107 -12.85 -28.15 -5.23
CA LEU A 107 -12.47 -28.21 -3.80
C LEU A 107 -11.13 -28.93 -3.60
N ASN A 108 -10.88 -30.02 -4.33
CA ASN A 108 -9.62 -30.73 -4.22
C ASN A 108 -8.45 -29.90 -4.75
N GLN A 109 -8.63 -29.19 -5.88
CA GLN A 109 -7.62 -28.28 -6.42
C GLN A 109 -7.32 -27.12 -5.47
N ALA A 110 -8.35 -26.50 -4.87
CA ALA A 110 -8.17 -25.46 -3.87
C ALA A 110 -7.39 -25.96 -2.65
N LYS A 111 -7.73 -27.16 -2.16
CA LYS A 111 -7.01 -27.82 -1.06
C LYS A 111 -5.55 -28.10 -1.39
N GLU A 112 -5.25 -28.62 -2.59
CA GLU A 112 -3.85 -28.86 -3.00
C GLU A 112 -3.08 -27.55 -3.17
N ALA A 113 -3.69 -26.51 -3.73
CA ALA A 113 -3.07 -25.18 -3.81
C ALA A 113 -2.76 -24.61 -2.41
N GLU A 114 -3.69 -24.70 -1.45
CA GLU A 114 -3.45 -24.28 -0.07
C GLU A 114 -2.29 -25.07 0.56
N LYS A 115 -2.25 -26.39 0.38
CA LYS A 115 -1.12 -27.22 0.86
C LYS A 115 0.20 -26.79 0.26
N GLU A 116 0.27 -26.58 -1.05
CA GLU A 116 1.48 -26.12 -1.73
C GLU A 116 1.94 -24.77 -1.16
N THR A 117 1.01 -23.84 -0.88
CA THR A 117 1.37 -22.56 -0.24
C THR A 117 1.90 -22.74 1.18
N PHE A 118 1.33 -23.63 1.98
CA PHE A 118 1.80 -23.92 3.34
C PHE A 118 3.15 -24.63 3.33
N GLU A 119 3.38 -25.57 2.41
CA GLU A 119 4.65 -26.24 2.23
C GLU A 119 5.74 -25.26 1.80
N LEU A 120 5.43 -24.34 0.89
CA LEU A 120 6.33 -23.26 0.50
C LEU A 120 6.67 -22.36 1.70
N GLN A 121 5.67 -21.90 2.46
CA GLN A 121 5.90 -21.09 3.66
C GLN A 121 6.74 -21.82 4.71
N LEU A 122 6.49 -23.11 4.92
CA LEU A 122 7.25 -23.92 5.87
C LEU A 122 8.70 -24.11 5.41
N SER A 123 8.92 -24.34 4.11
CA SER A 123 10.26 -24.45 3.54
C SER A 123 11.04 -23.14 3.62
N GLN A 124 10.39 -22.00 3.31
CA GLN A 124 10.96 -20.68 3.45
C GLN A 124 11.35 -20.40 4.90
N LEU A 125 10.45 -20.65 5.85
CA LEU A 125 10.72 -20.44 7.26
C LEU A 125 11.89 -21.31 7.76
N ARG A 126 11.97 -22.57 7.31
CA ARG A 126 13.12 -23.45 7.59
C ARG A 126 14.42 -22.91 7.02
N GLN A 127 14.40 -22.40 5.79
CA GLN A 127 15.56 -21.77 5.18
C GLN A 127 16.00 -20.53 5.96
N ASP A 128 15.08 -19.63 6.28
CA ASP A 128 15.36 -18.40 7.05
C ASP A 128 15.97 -18.74 8.42
N PHE A 129 15.42 -19.74 9.12
CA PHE A 129 15.99 -20.22 10.38
C PHE A 129 17.40 -20.78 10.21
N GLN A 130 17.63 -21.55 9.14
CA GLN A 130 18.95 -22.11 8.87
C GLN A 130 19.96 -21.00 8.54
N GLU A 131 19.57 -19.99 7.76
CA GLU A 131 20.41 -18.82 7.47
C GLU A 131 20.74 -18.00 8.72
N VAL A 132 19.77 -17.77 9.60
CA VAL A 132 19.98 -17.07 10.88
C VAL A 132 20.92 -17.88 11.77
N LYS A 133 20.75 -19.19 11.84
CA LYS A 133 21.63 -20.09 12.57
C LYS A 133 23.06 -20.02 12.03
N ASP A 134 23.24 -20.05 10.71
CA ASP A 134 24.55 -20.00 10.08
C ASP A 134 25.23 -18.64 10.29
N LYS A 135 24.47 -17.53 10.22
CA LYS A 135 24.94 -16.18 10.56
C LYS A 135 25.44 -16.12 12.00
N LEU A 136 24.62 -16.51 12.98
CA LEU A 136 25.00 -16.52 14.40
C LEU A 136 26.19 -17.45 14.68
N THR A 137 26.27 -18.59 13.99
CA THR A 137 27.40 -19.51 14.11
C THR A 137 28.68 -18.86 13.59
N SER A 138 28.63 -18.18 12.44
CA SER A 138 29.78 -17.45 11.89
C SER A 138 30.23 -16.30 12.79
N GLU A 139 29.30 -15.56 13.39
CA GLU A 139 29.59 -14.50 14.36
C GLU A 139 30.24 -15.05 15.62
N ASN A 140 29.73 -16.16 16.16
CA ASN A 140 30.33 -16.85 17.31
C ASN A 140 31.76 -17.33 17.00
N MET A 141 32.00 -17.88 15.80
CA MET A 141 33.34 -18.27 15.38
C MET A 141 34.28 -17.05 15.27
N ALA A 142 33.81 -15.93 14.72
CA ALA A 142 34.58 -14.69 14.63
C ALA A 142 34.90 -14.11 16.02
N LEU A 143 33.92 -14.13 16.94
CA LEU A 143 34.11 -13.71 18.33
C LEU A 143 35.10 -14.63 19.07
N ALA A 144 35.00 -15.94 18.87
CA ALA A 144 35.97 -16.90 19.41
C ALA A 144 37.39 -16.62 18.91
N GLY A 145 37.54 -16.29 17.61
CA GLY A 145 38.82 -15.87 17.04
C GLY A 145 39.37 -14.58 17.67
N LYS A 146 38.52 -13.56 17.86
CA LYS A 146 38.90 -12.31 18.56
C LYS A 146 39.30 -12.56 20.01
N LEU A 147 38.60 -13.46 20.71
CA LEU A 147 38.90 -13.84 22.08
C LEU A 147 40.26 -14.55 22.19
N ALA A 148 40.56 -15.46 21.26
CA ALA A 148 41.86 -16.12 21.18
C ALA A 148 43.00 -15.11 20.96
N ALA A 149 42.81 -14.13 20.06
CA ALA A 149 43.79 -13.07 19.82
C ALA A 149 43.99 -12.17 21.05
N LEU A 150 42.92 -11.86 21.79
CA LEU A 150 43.01 -11.10 23.04
C LEU A 150 43.75 -11.89 24.13
N GLU A 151 43.52 -13.19 24.24
CA GLU A 151 44.23 -14.04 25.20
C GLU A 151 45.72 -14.14 24.84
N GLU A 152 46.05 -14.26 23.56
CA GLU A 152 47.46 -14.21 23.11
C GLU A 152 48.10 -12.87 23.46
N PHE A 153 47.43 -11.75 23.21
CA PHE A 153 47.90 -10.42 23.58
C PHE A 153 48.11 -10.29 25.10
N ARG A 154 47.18 -10.83 25.92
CA ARG A 154 47.29 -10.85 27.38
C ARG A 154 48.56 -11.59 27.82
N VAL A 155 48.79 -12.78 27.27
CA VAL A 155 49.98 -13.60 27.57
C VAL A 155 51.26 -12.88 27.12
N GLN A 156 51.28 -12.25 25.94
CA GLN A 156 52.43 -11.47 25.48
C GLN A 156 52.74 -10.28 26.38
N LYS A 157 51.70 -9.55 26.83
CA LYS A 157 51.84 -8.46 27.79
C LYS A 157 52.43 -8.94 29.10
N GLU A 158 51.93 -10.04 29.66
CA GLU A 158 52.46 -10.61 30.90
C GLU A 158 53.93 -11.02 30.78
N LYS A 159 54.31 -11.67 29.67
CA LYS A 159 55.71 -12.00 29.38
C LYS A 159 56.59 -10.75 29.32
N LEU A 160 56.13 -9.69 28.65
CA LEU A 160 56.88 -8.44 28.56
C LEU A 160 57.01 -7.75 29.92
N MET A 161 55.94 -7.68 30.71
CA MET A 161 55.96 -7.13 32.06
C MET A 161 56.91 -7.90 32.97
N ALA A 162 56.92 -9.23 32.90
CA ALA A 162 57.87 -10.07 33.64
C ALA A 162 59.32 -9.79 33.21
N HIS A 163 59.57 -9.60 31.91
CA HIS A 163 60.90 -9.26 31.41
C HIS A 163 61.37 -7.89 31.89
N VAL A 164 60.51 -6.87 31.85
CA VAL A 164 60.79 -5.53 32.38
C VAL A 164 61.11 -5.60 33.88
N GLY A 165 60.29 -6.30 34.67
CA GLY A 165 60.55 -6.50 36.09
C GLY A 165 61.90 -7.17 36.37
N SER A 166 62.28 -8.17 35.57
CA SER A 166 63.60 -8.81 35.68
C SER A 166 64.75 -7.84 35.34
N LEU A 167 64.58 -6.95 34.37
CA LEU A 167 65.59 -5.95 34.00
C LEU A 167 65.72 -4.86 35.07
N GLU A 168 64.60 -4.42 35.65
CA GLU A 168 64.57 -3.48 36.77
C GLU A 168 65.31 -4.05 37.99
N GLU A 169 65.06 -5.33 38.31
CA GLU A 169 65.76 -6.01 39.41
C GLU A 169 67.26 -6.16 39.15
N GLN A 170 67.66 -6.45 37.91
CA GLN A 170 69.07 -6.48 37.51
C GLN A 170 69.73 -5.10 37.63
N LEU A 171 69.05 -4.06 37.18
CA LEU A 171 69.54 -2.69 37.28
C LEU A 171 69.69 -2.26 38.74
N GLU A 172 68.75 -2.62 39.59
CA GLU A 172 68.81 -2.30 41.02
C GLU A 172 69.96 -3.04 41.71
N ARG A 173 70.17 -4.33 41.40
CA ARG A 173 71.34 -5.07 41.87
C ARG A 173 72.66 -4.41 41.44
N GLN A 174 72.77 -4.00 40.17
CA GLN A 174 73.97 -3.30 39.68
C GLN A 174 74.19 -1.96 40.38
N LYS A 175 73.14 -1.18 40.63
CA LYS A 175 73.24 0.08 41.40
C LYS A 175 73.76 -0.17 42.81
N GLN A 176 73.23 -1.17 43.51
CA GLN A 176 73.65 -1.54 44.86
C GLN A 176 75.11 -2.02 44.89
N GLU A 177 75.52 -2.83 43.91
CA GLU A 177 76.91 -3.24 43.74
C GLU A 177 77.83 -2.03 43.50
N HIS A 178 77.46 -1.11 42.61
CA HIS A 178 78.23 0.10 42.33
C HIS A 178 78.32 1.04 43.54
N LEU A 179 77.23 1.24 44.28
CA LEU A 179 77.25 2.02 45.53
C LEU A 179 78.21 1.40 46.54
N THR A 180 78.19 0.07 46.67
CA THR A 180 79.11 -0.65 47.56
C THR A 180 80.56 -0.48 47.13
N ILE A 181 80.84 -0.55 45.81
CA ILE A 181 82.18 -0.33 45.25
C ILE A 181 82.65 1.10 45.51
N ILE A 182 81.81 2.11 45.23
CA ILE A 182 82.12 3.52 45.48
C ILE A 182 82.44 3.74 46.95
N TYR A 183 81.59 3.26 47.85
CA TYR A 183 81.81 3.36 49.30
C TYR A 183 83.15 2.75 49.72
N ASN A 184 83.50 1.57 49.20
CA ASN A 184 84.78 0.93 49.50
C ASN A 184 85.99 1.71 48.95
N LEU A 185 85.87 2.27 47.74
CA LEU A 185 86.90 3.10 47.12
C LEU A 185 87.09 4.42 47.87
N GLU A 186 86.00 5.10 48.22
CA GLU A 186 86.02 6.33 49.03
C GLU A 186 86.66 6.06 50.40
N ARG A 187 86.24 5.00 51.08
CA ARG A 187 86.84 4.58 52.35
C ARG A 187 88.34 4.34 52.20
N LYS A 188 88.78 3.64 51.15
CA LYS A 188 90.20 3.38 50.89
C LYS A 188 90.96 4.68 50.60
N ALA A 189 90.41 5.56 49.75
CA ALA A 189 91.01 6.84 49.41
C ALA A 189 91.15 7.77 50.62
N VAL A 190 90.15 7.79 51.52
CA VAL A 190 90.22 8.54 52.78
C VAL A 190 91.37 8.01 53.65
N LEU A 191 91.47 6.69 53.83
CA LEU A 191 92.55 6.09 54.61
C LEU A 191 93.94 6.36 54.01
N ASP A 192 94.08 6.24 52.69
CA ASP A 192 95.33 6.51 51.97
C ASP A 192 95.71 8.00 52.01
N ASN A 193 94.73 8.91 51.88
CA ASN A 193 94.95 10.35 52.00
C ASN A 193 95.38 10.73 53.42
N ASP A 194 94.75 10.12 54.43
CA ASP A 194 95.10 10.37 55.83
C ASP A 194 96.50 9.84 56.17
N ARG A 195 96.88 8.68 55.62
CA ARG A 195 98.25 8.16 55.66
C ARG A 195 99.23 9.12 54.99
N LEU A 196 98.94 9.56 53.76
CA LEU A 196 99.83 10.46 53.02
C LEU A 196 99.95 11.83 53.69
N LYS A 197 98.87 12.37 54.27
CA LYS A 197 98.90 13.59 55.08
C LYS A 197 99.83 13.43 56.29
N LYS A 198 99.78 12.30 56.99
CA LYS A 198 100.69 12.01 58.11
C LYS A 198 102.15 11.93 57.63
N GLU A 199 102.42 11.32 56.48
CA GLU A 199 103.77 11.27 55.88
C GLU A 199 104.24 12.68 55.44
N MET A 200 103.39 13.45 54.77
CA MET A 200 103.65 14.83 54.35
C MET A 200 103.89 15.76 55.55
N GLN A 201 103.07 15.68 56.60
CA GLN A 201 103.25 16.45 57.82
C GLN A 201 104.60 16.15 58.48
N LYS A 202 105.02 14.88 58.51
CA LYS A 202 106.37 14.50 58.97
C LYS A 202 107.46 15.14 58.11
N HIS A 203 107.34 15.09 56.78
CA HIS A 203 108.30 15.72 55.87
C HIS A 203 108.32 17.24 55.96
N VAL A 204 107.16 17.90 56.02
CA VAL A 204 107.05 19.36 56.18
C VAL A 204 107.60 19.78 57.55
N ALA A 205 107.35 19.02 58.62
CA ALA A 205 107.95 19.29 59.91
C ALA A 205 109.49 19.20 59.83
N ALA A 206 110.03 18.22 59.10
CA ALA A 206 111.47 18.10 58.87
C ALA A 206 112.02 19.27 58.01
N VAL A 207 111.40 19.56 56.86
CA VAL A 207 111.81 20.65 55.96
C VAL A 207 111.63 22.01 56.61
N ALA A 208 110.56 22.25 57.37
CA ALA A 208 110.37 23.50 58.10
C ALA A 208 111.38 23.65 59.24
N ALA A 209 111.82 22.56 59.88
CA ALA A 209 112.93 22.59 60.83
C ALA A 209 114.25 22.94 60.13
N GLU A 210 114.48 22.42 58.92
CA GLU A 210 115.65 22.81 58.10
C GLU A 210 115.55 24.24 57.54
N PHE A 211 114.37 24.67 57.10
CA PHE A 211 114.14 25.99 56.53
C PHE A 211 114.18 27.08 57.60
N ARG A 212 113.66 26.85 58.81
CA ARG A 212 113.90 27.76 59.94
C ARG A 212 115.39 27.89 60.22
N ARG A 213 116.14 26.76 60.25
CA ARG A 213 117.60 26.79 60.40
C ARG A 213 118.35 27.57 59.31
N VAL A 214 117.86 27.57 58.07
CA VAL A 214 118.51 28.24 56.92
C VAL A 214 118.03 29.69 56.72
N SER A 215 116.73 29.95 56.90
CA SER A 215 116.11 31.27 56.70
C SER A 215 116.41 32.23 57.84
N ASP A 216 116.45 31.75 59.10
CA ASP A 216 116.92 32.58 60.23
C ASP A 216 118.37 33.04 60.03
N ARG A 217 119.10 32.37 59.12
CA ARG A 217 120.47 32.74 58.80
C ARG A 217 120.59 33.77 57.67
N LYS A 218 119.79 33.78 56.58
CA LYS A 218 120.07 34.62 55.37
C LYS A 218 118.90 34.86 54.37
N MET A 219 117.82 35.58 54.68
CA MET A 219 116.86 36.04 53.65
C MET A 219 116.85 37.58 53.46
N PRO A 220 117.27 38.11 52.30
CA PRO A 220 117.26 39.56 52.00
C PRO A 220 115.87 40.09 51.58
N GLU A 221 115.56 41.32 51.97
CA GLU A 221 114.24 41.97 51.81
C GLU A 221 113.73 42.08 50.36
N THR A 222 114.62 42.14 49.38
CA THR A 222 114.25 42.21 47.95
C THR A 222 113.46 40.98 47.49
N THR A 223 113.78 39.80 48.03
CA THR A 223 113.07 38.55 47.70
C THR A 223 111.67 38.52 48.32
N MET A 224 111.49 39.11 49.52
CA MET A 224 110.18 39.25 50.15
C MET A 224 109.24 40.15 49.33
N ARG A 225 109.75 41.27 48.81
CA ARG A 225 108.94 42.19 47.99
C ARG A 225 108.48 41.55 46.67
N ALA A 226 109.35 40.81 45.98
CA ALA A 226 109.00 40.08 44.77
C ALA A 226 107.96 38.96 45.01
N ILE A 227 107.95 38.34 46.19
CA ILE A 227 106.92 37.37 46.59
C ILE A 227 105.58 38.09 46.76
N HIS A 228 105.53 39.23 47.45
CA HIS A 228 104.29 39.99 47.62
C HIS A 228 103.70 40.49 46.30
N GLU A 229 104.54 40.96 45.37
CA GLU A 229 104.10 41.37 44.04
C GLU A 229 103.55 40.18 43.23
N ASN A 230 104.22 39.02 43.25
CA ASN A 230 103.70 37.79 42.64
C ASN A 230 102.36 37.35 43.24
N VAL A 231 102.19 37.48 44.56
CA VAL A 231 100.92 37.18 45.25
C VAL A 231 99.80 38.11 44.74
N SER A 232 100.09 39.40 44.56
CA SER A 232 99.12 40.36 44.01
C SER A 232 98.73 40.05 42.56
N VAL A 233 99.69 39.73 41.69
CA VAL A 233 99.42 39.34 40.29
C VAL A 233 98.61 38.04 40.22
N THR A 234 98.93 37.08 41.08
CA THR A 234 98.20 35.81 41.18
C THR A 234 96.75 36.03 41.60
N ALA A 235 96.49 36.99 42.51
CA ALA A 235 95.13 37.35 42.92
C ALA A 235 94.32 37.95 41.76
N GLN A 236 94.93 38.80 40.93
CA GLN A 236 94.26 39.38 39.76
C GLN A 236 93.97 38.34 38.67
N LEU A 237 94.92 37.42 38.40
CA LEU A 237 94.70 36.30 37.47
C LEU A 237 93.55 35.39 37.93
N LYS A 238 93.42 35.18 39.25
CA LYS A 238 92.31 34.43 39.82
C LYS A 238 90.97 35.11 39.55
N GLN A 239 90.87 36.43 39.75
CA GLN A 239 89.64 37.17 39.45
C GLN A 239 89.24 37.09 37.97
N LEU A 240 90.20 37.21 37.04
CA LEU A 240 89.93 37.06 35.61
C LEU A 240 89.51 35.63 35.25
N SER A 241 90.13 34.62 35.86
CA SER A 241 89.74 33.22 35.69
C SER A 241 88.31 32.97 36.17
N ASP A 242 87.94 33.54 37.32
CA ASP A 242 86.60 33.39 37.89
C ASP A 242 85.55 34.07 36.99
N LYS A 243 85.84 35.27 36.45
CA LYS A 243 84.95 35.93 35.49
C LYS A 243 84.78 35.13 34.18
N SER A 244 85.86 34.50 33.69
CA SER A 244 85.81 33.63 32.52
C SER A 244 84.92 32.38 32.76
N LYS A 245 85.01 31.78 33.96
CA LYS A 245 84.13 30.65 34.35
C LYS A 245 82.67 31.04 34.40
N GLU A 246 82.34 32.23 34.93
CA GLU A 246 80.96 32.74 34.96
C GLU A 246 80.37 32.86 33.55
N LEU A 247 81.11 33.48 32.61
CA LEU A 247 80.66 33.64 31.24
C LEU A 247 80.50 32.30 30.51
N LEU A 248 81.37 31.32 30.77
CA LEU A 248 81.23 29.97 30.24
C LEU A 248 79.97 29.29 30.78
N ALA A 249 79.69 29.43 32.07
CA ALA A 249 78.47 28.87 32.68
C ALA A 249 77.20 29.51 32.09
N GLU A 250 77.19 30.83 31.90
CA GLU A 250 76.07 31.54 31.26
C GLU A 250 75.87 31.08 29.81
N ASN A 251 76.95 30.95 29.03
CA ASN A 251 76.87 30.48 27.66
C ASN A 251 76.35 29.03 27.58
N GLU A 252 76.77 28.17 28.51
CA GLU A 252 76.31 26.78 28.59
C GLU A 252 74.82 26.72 28.97
N ALA A 253 74.37 27.55 29.91
CA ALA A 253 72.96 27.68 30.27
C ALA A 253 72.10 28.16 29.07
N LEU A 254 72.54 29.19 28.36
CA LEU A 254 71.87 29.67 27.15
C LEU A 254 71.76 28.57 26.08
N ARG A 255 72.83 27.82 25.83
CA ARG A 255 72.81 26.67 24.91
C ARG A 255 71.85 25.56 25.35
N GLN A 256 71.70 25.32 26.66
CA GLN A 256 70.73 24.37 27.17
C GLN A 256 69.30 24.86 26.94
N THR A 257 69.00 26.14 27.20
CA THR A 257 67.67 26.72 26.91
C THR A 257 67.33 26.70 25.43
N GLU A 258 68.29 27.02 24.54
CA GLU A 258 68.11 26.94 23.10
C GLU A 258 67.79 25.50 22.65
N LYS A 259 68.49 24.50 23.21
CA LYS A 259 68.22 23.08 22.92
C LYS A 259 66.82 22.67 23.38
N ALA A 260 66.39 23.10 24.58
CA ALA A 260 65.07 22.81 25.11
C ALA A 260 63.96 23.41 24.22
N LEU A 261 64.08 24.69 23.86
CA LEU A 261 63.13 25.35 22.96
C LEU A 261 63.07 24.68 21.58
N LYS A 262 64.23 24.28 21.03
CA LYS A 262 64.26 23.52 19.76
C LYS A 262 63.58 22.17 19.87
N GLN A 263 63.64 21.50 21.02
CA GLN A 263 62.92 20.25 21.25
C GLN A 263 61.42 20.49 21.38
N GLU A 264 61.01 21.55 22.07
CA GLU A 264 59.61 21.94 22.22
C GLU A 264 58.96 22.25 20.87
N VAL A 265 59.60 23.06 20.03
CA VAL A 265 59.12 23.37 18.67
C VAL A 265 58.95 22.09 17.83
N LYS A 266 59.93 21.18 17.89
CA LYS A 266 59.87 19.89 17.16
C LYS A 266 58.70 19.01 17.58
N VAL A 267 58.19 19.15 18.80
CA VAL A 267 57.03 18.39 19.31
C VAL A 267 55.72 19.11 19.01
N LEU A 268 55.70 20.45 19.15
CA LEU A 268 54.49 21.24 18.95
C LEU A 268 54.07 21.35 17.47
N GLU A 269 55.02 21.46 16.55
CA GLU A 269 54.74 21.57 15.11
C GLU A 269 53.94 20.38 14.55
N PRO A 270 54.35 19.10 14.72
CA PRO A 270 53.57 17.97 14.24
C PRO A 270 52.21 17.82 14.96
N LEU A 271 52.12 18.20 16.24
CA LEU A 271 50.86 18.18 16.98
C LEU A 271 49.86 19.18 16.40
N LEU A 272 50.33 20.39 16.04
CA LEU A 272 49.52 21.40 15.38
C LEU A 272 49.07 20.94 13.99
N GLU A 273 49.95 20.32 13.20
CA GLU A 273 49.60 19.72 11.91
C GLU A 273 48.54 18.61 12.05
N GLU A 274 48.66 17.75 13.07
CA GLU A 274 47.68 16.69 13.31
C GLU A 274 46.33 17.28 13.74
N MET A 275 46.34 18.28 14.62
CA MET A 275 45.12 18.97 15.06
C MET A 275 44.41 19.66 13.89
N THR A 276 45.14 20.37 13.04
CA THR A 276 44.59 21.02 11.85
C THR A 276 44.04 20.00 10.85
N ARG A 277 44.72 18.87 10.62
CA ARG A 277 44.19 17.76 9.80
C ARG A 277 42.90 17.20 10.37
N LYS A 278 42.82 16.96 11.68
CA LYS A 278 41.60 16.50 12.36
C LYS A 278 40.47 17.53 12.24
N SER A 279 40.78 18.82 12.42
CA SER A 279 39.82 19.91 12.26
C SER A 279 39.24 19.95 10.85
N LEU A 280 40.09 19.85 9.82
CA LEU A 280 39.65 19.81 8.41
C LEU A 280 38.83 18.56 8.08
N ALA A 281 39.18 17.39 8.65
CA ALA A 281 38.40 16.17 8.49
C ALA A 281 37.01 16.31 9.14
N ASN A 282 36.95 16.87 10.35
CA ASN A 282 35.69 17.15 11.05
C ASN A 282 34.83 18.14 10.27
N GLU A 283 35.42 19.20 9.72
CA GLU A 283 34.72 20.18 8.88
C GLU A 283 34.07 19.51 7.64
N LYS A 284 34.78 18.60 6.98
CA LYS A 284 34.23 17.81 5.86
C LYS A 284 33.05 16.95 6.30
N VAL A 285 33.13 16.29 7.46
CA VAL A 285 32.03 15.48 8.01
C VAL A 285 30.82 16.37 8.33
N VAL A 286 31.04 17.53 8.97
CA VAL A 286 29.97 18.50 9.25
C VAL A 286 29.31 18.97 7.95
N HIS A 287 30.09 19.24 6.91
CA HIS A 287 29.55 19.62 5.61
C HIS A 287 28.69 18.50 4.99
N GLN A 288 29.17 17.26 5.00
CA GLN A 288 28.39 16.10 4.52
C GLN A 288 27.09 15.88 5.31
N LEU A 289 27.15 15.99 6.64
CA LEU A 289 25.96 15.89 7.50
C LEU A 289 24.98 17.04 7.22
N THR A 290 25.49 18.24 7.00
CA THR A 290 24.67 19.42 6.66
C THR A 290 23.94 19.24 5.34
N GLU A 291 24.63 18.73 4.30
CA GLU A 291 23.99 18.43 3.01
C GLU A 291 22.95 17.31 3.15
N LYS A 292 23.24 16.26 3.93
CA LYS A 292 22.26 15.20 4.20
C LYS A 292 21.02 15.74 4.94
N CYS A 293 21.20 16.64 5.90
CA CYS A 293 20.08 17.30 6.58
C CYS A 293 19.25 18.16 5.60
N LYS A 294 19.89 18.87 4.67
CA LYS A 294 19.17 19.63 3.63
C LYS A 294 18.37 18.72 2.71
N GLN A 295 18.94 17.59 2.29
CA GLN A 295 18.25 16.59 1.46
C GLN A 295 17.03 16.02 2.19
N MET A 296 17.21 15.57 3.44
CA MET A 296 16.12 15.05 4.25
C MET A 296 15.02 16.10 4.48
N ASN A 297 15.38 17.36 4.72
CA ASN A 297 14.39 18.44 4.84
C ASN A 297 13.63 18.67 3.53
N ALA A 298 14.28 18.55 2.37
CA ALA A 298 13.61 18.67 1.07
C ALA A 298 12.61 17.52 0.84
N GLU A 299 12.96 16.30 1.24
CA GLU A 299 12.07 15.13 1.20
C GLU A 299 10.85 15.32 2.11
N VAL A 300 11.06 15.81 3.34
CA VAL A 300 9.96 16.13 4.27
C VAL A 300 9.04 17.20 3.68
N MET A 301 9.59 18.26 3.10
CA MET A 301 8.79 19.30 2.44
C MET A 301 8.01 18.77 1.23
N ALA A 302 8.55 17.82 0.48
CA ALA A 302 7.84 17.16 -0.61
C ALA A 302 6.69 16.28 -0.08
N ALA A 303 6.94 15.51 0.97
CA ALA A 303 5.91 14.71 1.64
C ALA A 303 4.77 15.61 2.19
N ASP A 304 5.10 16.73 2.83
CA ASP A 304 4.11 17.69 3.32
C ASP A 304 3.24 18.26 2.19
N ARG A 305 3.83 18.55 1.02
CA ARG A 305 3.07 18.98 -0.17
C ARG A 305 2.12 17.89 -0.65
N HIS A 306 2.58 16.65 -0.76
CA HIS A 306 1.72 15.53 -1.13
C HIS A 306 0.59 15.30 -0.12
N CYS A 307 0.85 15.45 1.19
CA CYS A 307 -0.19 15.38 2.20
C CYS A 307 -1.22 16.52 2.09
N GLN A 308 -0.83 17.70 1.60
CA GLN A 308 -1.76 18.80 1.32
C GLN A 308 -2.59 18.53 0.07
N GLU A 309 -1.96 18.06 -1.01
CA GLU A 309 -2.64 17.66 -2.25
C GLU A 309 -3.68 16.56 -2.00
N TYR A 310 -3.31 15.55 -1.20
CA TYR A 310 -4.23 14.47 -0.82
C TYR A 310 -5.42 14.98 -0.02
N ARG A 311 -5.19 15.86 0.97
CA ARG A 311 -6.27 16.49 1.74
C ARG A 311 -7.21 17.31 0.86
N GLN A 312 -6.66 18.05 -0.11
CA GLN A 312 -7.48 18.79 -1.07
C GLN A 312 -8.36 17.84 -1.89
N LEU A 313 -7.79 16.73 -2.37
CA LEU A 313 -8.52 15.72 -3.13
C LEU A 313 -9.61 15.03 -2.31
N GLU A 314 -9.37 14.77 -1.02
CA GLU A 314 -10.39 14.25 -0.09
C GLU A 314 -11.55 15.24 0.09
N MET A 315 -11.25 16.54 0.24
CA MET A 315 -12.27 17.58 0.33
C MET A 315 -13.09 17.64 -0.96
N ASP A 316 -12.44 17.64 -2.12
CA ASP A 316 -13.11 17.67 -3.43
C ASP A 316 -13.98 16.42 -3.61
N HIS A 317 -13.50 15.24 -3.21
CA HIS A 317 -14.28 14.01 -3.24
C HIS A 317 -15.52 14.07 -2.35
N SER A 318 -15.38 14.60 -1.13
CA SER A 318 -16.51 14.80 -0.22
C SER A 318 -17.57 15.73 -0.83
N VAL A 319 -17.14 16.83 -1.46
CA VAL A 319 -18.06 17.74 -2.17
C VAL A 319 -18.78 17.01 -3.30
N LEU A 320 -18.06 16.29 -4.17
CA LEU A 320 -18.66 15.50 -5.26
C LEU A 320 -19.64 14.44 -4.76
N GLN A 321 -19.34 13.78 -3.64
CA GLN A 321 -20.27 12.82 -3.02
C GLN A 321 -21.57 13.51 -2.59
N THR A 322 -21.48 14.67 -1.94
CA THR A 322 -22.68 15.42 -1.54
C THR A 322 -23.49 15.88 -2.76
N GLU A 323 -22.83 16.33 -3.82
CA GLU A 323 -23.50 16.72 -5.07
C GLU A 323 -24.21 15.53 -5.72
N THR A 324 -23.55 14.37 -5.77
CA THR A 324 -24.12 13.14 -6.32
C THR A 324 -25.36 12.70 -5.53
N GLU A 325 -25.33 12.81 -4.21
CA GLU A 325 -26.46 12.47 -3.34
C GLU A 325 -27.63 13.46 -3.54
N VAL A 326 -27.34 14.76 -3.66
CA VAL A 326 -28.36 15.78 -3.97
C VAL A 326 -29.00 15.52 -5.34
N LEU A 327 -28.20 15.23 -6.37
CA LEU A 327 -28.70 14.88 -7.70
C LEU A 327 -29.52 13.59 -7.68
N ARG A 328 -29.13 12.60 -6.87
CA ARG A 328 -29.90 11.38 -6.68
C ARG A 328 -31.27 11.65 -6.04
N GLN A 329 -31.31 12.51 -5.02
CA GLN A 329 -32.56 12.90 -4.36
C GLN A 329 -33.48 13.69 -5.29
N SER A 330 -32.94 14.61 -6.10
CA SER A 330 -33.72 15.35 -7.09
C SER A 330 -34.28 14.43 -8.17
N PHE A 331 -33.49 13.47 -8.65
CA PHE A 331 -33.94 12.45 -9.60
C PHE A 331 -35.08 11.58 -9.04
N LEU A 332 -34.96 11.13 -7.78
CA LEU A 332 -36.02 10.36 -7.12
C LEU A 332 -37.30 11.19 -6.98
N THR A 333 -37.19 12.46 -6.61
CA THR A 333 -38.33 13.38 -6.49
C THR A 333 -39.00 13.58 -7.84
N GLY A 334 -38.25 13.89 -8.90
CA GLY A 334 -38.78 14.02 -10.25
C GLY A 334 -39.41 12.72 -10.77
N LYS A 335 -38.83 11.56 -10.45
CA LYS A 335 -39.43 10.26 -10.79
C LYS A 335 -40.77 10.05 -10.10
N GLN A 336 -40.91 10.42 -8.82
CA GLN A 336 -42.18 10.34 -8.09
C GLN A 336 -43.24 11.27 -8.71
N GLU A 337 -42.85 12.48 -9.10
CA GLU A 337 -43.74 13.42 -9.79
C GLU A 337 -44.22 12.87 -11.14
N CYS A 338 -43.32 12.29 -11.94
CA CYS A 338 -43.69 11.62 -13.19
C CYS A 338 -44.72 10.50 -12.97
N VAL A 339 -44.55 9.68 -11.93
CA VAL A 339 -45.52 8.61 -11.58
C VAL A 339 -46.88 9.21 -11.19
N LYS A 340 -46.89 10.29 -10.39
CA LYS A 340 -48.13 10.99 -10.03
C LYS A 340 -48.84 11.53 -11.27
N HIS A 341 -48.12 12.23 -12.13
CA HIS A 341 -48.68 12.77 -13.38
C HIS A 341 -49.16 11.66 -14.32
N GLN A 342 -48.47 10.52 -14.38
CA GLN A 342 -48.92 9.36 -15.16
C GLN A 342 -50.23 8.78 -14.59
N ALA A 343 -50.35 8.67 -13.27
CA ALA A 343 -51.58 8.21 -12.62
C ALA A 343 -52.74 9.19 -12.82
N GLU A 344 -52.49 10.50 -12.71
CA GLU A 344 -53.47 11.55 -13.01
C GLU A 344 -53.91 11.54 -14.47
N ALA A 345 -52.97 11.39 -15.41
CA ALA A 345 -53.27 11.26 -16.82
C ALA A 345 -54.12 10.01 -17.11
N GLY A 346 -53.81 8.88 -16.45
CA GLY A 346 -54.63 7.68 -16.50
C GLY A 346 -56.06 7.92 -16.00
N ARG A 347 -56.22 8.56 -14.83
CA ARG A 347 -57.54 8.92 -14.27
C ARG A 347 -58.35 9.80 -15.22
N LEU A 348 -57.73 10.85 -15.76
CA LEU A 348 -58.38 11.76 -16.71
C LEU A 348 -58.75 11.05 -18.02
N ALA A 349 -57.92 10.12 -18.50
CA ALA A 349 -58.25 9.30 -19.67
C ALA A 349 -59.47 8.41 -19.40
N GLU A 350 -59.57 7.80 -18.22
CA GLU A 350 -60.76 7.04 -17.84
C GLU A 350 -62.01 7.93 -17.73
N GLU A 351 -61.92 9.10 -17.09
CA GLU A 351 -63.02 10.07 -17.03
C GLU A 351 -63.47 10.49 -18.43
N LEU A 352 -62.52 10.80 -19.32
CA LEU A 352 -62.81 11.13 -20.71
C LEU A 352 -63.51 9.98 -21.44
N THR A 353 -63.07 8.74 -21.26
CA THR A 353 -63.75 7.58 -21.90
C THR A 353 -65.17 7.37 -21.35
N ARG A 354 -65.40 7.58 -20.05
CA ARG A 354 -66.75 7.55 -19.45
C ARG A 354 -67.65 8.65 -20.03
N GLU A 355 -67.13 9.86 -20.19
CA GLU A 355 -67.87 10.96 -20.82
C GLU A 355 -68.12 10.69 -22.31
N MET A 356 -67.15 10.13 -23.04
CA MET A 356 -67.33 9.75 -24.45
C MET A 356 -68.37 8.65 -24.61
N THR A 357 -68.38 7.62 -23.77
CA THR A 357 -69.41 6.58 -23.81
C THR A 357 -70.76 7.16 -23.46
N LEU A 358 -70.87 7.98 -22.42
CA LEU A 358 -72.12 8.67 -22.07
C LEU A 358 -72.63 9.52 -23.24
N ARG A 359 -71.75 10.30 -23.88
CA ARG A 359 -72.09 11.11 -25.05
C ARG A 359 -72.56 10.26 -26.22
N ALA A 360 -71.89 9.14 -26.52
CA ALA A 360 -72.31 8.24 -27.59
C ALA A 360 -73.70 7.60 -27.31
N HIS A 361 -73.98 7.26 -26.05
CA HIS A 361 -75.32 6.78 -25.65
C HIS A 361 -76.38 7.87 -25.80
N LEU A 362 -76.09 9.10 -25.38
CA LEU A 362 -76.99 10.25 -25.57
C LEU A 362 -77.22 10.56 -27.05
N GLU A 363 -76.18 10.50 -27.88
CA GLU A 363 -76.29 10.66 -29.34
C GLU A 363 -77.20 9.58 -29.95
N THR A 364 -77.09 8.34 -29.47
CA THR A 364 -77.99 7.23 -29.88
C THR A 364 -79.44 7.52 -29.48
N ILE A 365 -79.68 7.94 -28.22
CA ILE A 365 -81.02 8.29 -27.73
C ILE A 365 -81.61 9.47 -28.53
N LEU A 366 -80.81 10.49 -28.84
CA LEU A 366 -81.24 11.61 -29.67
C LEU A 366 -81.57 11.17 -31.10
N GLN A 367 -80.80 10.25 -31.66
CA GLN A 367 -81.07 9.67 -32.98
C GLN A 367 -82.35 8.83 -32.97
N ASP A 368 -82.58 8.04 -31.91
CA ASP A 368 -83.81 7.25 -31.70
C ASP A 368 -85.03 8.17 -31.52
N ALA A 369 -84.89 9.29 -30.80
CA ALA A 369 -85.91 10.32 -30.69
C ALA A 369 -86.20 10.98 -32.05
N ALA A 370 -85.15 11.35 -32.79
CA ALA A 370 -85.27 11.99 -34.10
C ALA A 370 -85.90 11.07 -35.14
N THR A 371 -85.55 9.78 -35.14
CA THR A 371 -86.17 8.76 -36.00
C THR A 371 -87.62 8.51 -35.61
N ALA A 372 -87.92 8.37 -34.31
CA ALA A 372 -89.31 8.28 -33.83
C ALA A 372 -90.13 9.48 -34.30
N LEU A 373 -89.64 10.72 -34.15
CA LEU A 373 -90.31 11.92 -34.64
C LEU A 373 -90.42 11.97 -36.18
N LYS A 374 -89.43 11.46 -36.90
CA LYS A 374 -89.46 11.39 -38.37
C LYS A 374 -90.47 10.36 -38.87
N ASP A 375 -90.60 9.23 -38.20
CA ASP A 375 -91.62 8.21 -38.49
C ASP A 375 -93.01 8.78 -38.22
N ILE A 376 -93.19 9.53 -37.13
CA ILE A 376 -94.41 10.28 -36.80
C ILE A 376 -94.81 11.25 -37.93
N LEU A 377 -93.85 12.00 -38.47
CA LEU A 377 -94.10 13.01 -39.50
C LEU A 377 -94.28 12.43 -40.91
N LYS A 378 -93.79 11.22 -41.18
CA LYS A 378 -93.92 10.55 -42.48
C LYS A 378 -95.20 9.71 -42.62
N GLU A 379 -95.86 9.39 -41.53
CA GLU A 379 -97.14 8.68 -41.55
C GLU A 379 -98.28 9.61 -41.97
N VAL A 380 -98.68 9.52 -43.25
CA VAL A 380 -99.84 10.24 -43.80
C VAL A 380 -101.15 9.54 -43.38
N PRO A 381 -102.13 10.25 -42.79
CA PRO A 381 -103.43 9.68 -42.47
C PRO A 381 -104.18 9.23 -43.73
N ARG A 382 -104.73 8.01 -43.74
CA ARG A 382 -105.73 7.61 -44.75
C ARG A 382 -107.11 7.91 -44.18
N GLU A 383 -107.96 8.57 -44.96
CA GLU A 383 -109.29 9.11 -44.57
C GLU A 383 -110.35 8.05 -44.18
N GLN A 384 -109.95 6.81 -43.87
CA GLN A 384 -110.83 5.69 -43.49
C GLN A 384 -110.41 4.99 -42.20
N ASP A 385 -109.65 5.67 -41.33
CA ASP A 385 -109.34 5.14 -40.01
C ASP A 385 -110.45 5.52 -39.01
N SER A 386 -111.15 4.51 -38.47
CA SER A 386 -112.05 4.67 -37.31
C SER A 386 -111.33 5.37 -36.15
N GLU A 387 -111.97 6.29 -35.44
CA GLU A 387 -111.39 7.07 -34.32
C GLU A 387 -110.59 6.22 -33.31
N VAL A 388 -111.04 4.98 -33.06
CA VAL A 388 -110.39 4.02 -32.15
C VAL A 388 -108.98 3.60 -32.64
N LYS A 389 -108.77 3.46 -33.95
CA LYS A 389 -107.47 3.10 -34.53
C LYS A 389 -106.50 4.28 -34.55
N ALA A 390 -106.99 5.49 -34.78
CA ALA A 390 -106.18 6.71 -34.67
C ALA A 390 -105.72 6.93 -33.22
N LEU A 391 -106.59 6.68 -32.23
CA LEU A 391 -106.25 6.72 -30.80
C LEU A 391 -105.23 5.65 -30.39
N ALA A 392 -105.39 4.40 -30.84
CA ALA A 392 -104.43 3.34 -30.56
C ALA A 392 -103.04 3.65 -31.15
N ARG A 393 -102.97 4.23 -32.35
CA ARG A 393 -101.72 4.66 -32.99
C ARG A 393 -101.06 5.82 -32.24
N ARG A 394 -101.84 6.83 -31.83
CA ARG A 394 -101.35 7.92 -30.98
C ARG A 394 -100.84 7.41 -29.63
N GLY A 395 -101.51 6.42 -29.05
CA GLY A 395 -101.06 5.74 -27.83
C GLY A 395 -99.72 5.03 -28.02
N GLN A 396 -99.55 4.27 -29.09
CA GLN A 396 -98.30 3.57 -29.41
C GLN A 396 -97.15 4.53 -29.71
N MET A 397 -97.44 5.65 -30.38
CA MET A 397 -96.50 6.73 -30.66
C MET A 397 -96.01 7.42 -29.39
N LEU A 398 -96.94 7.81 -28.51
CA LEU A 398 -96.62 8.38 -27.20
C LEU A 398 -95.86 7.38 -26.35
N GLN A 399 -96.16 6.09 -26.44
CA GLN A 399 -95.46 5.05 -25.72
C GLN A 399 -94.02 4.83 -26.23
N LYS A 400 -93.77 4.94 -27.54
CA LYS A 400 -92.40 4.93 -28.11
C LYS A 400 -91.59 6.15 -27.66
N LEU A 401 -92.19 7.34 -27.69
CA LEU A 401 -91.54 8.56 -27.19
C LEU A 401 -91.30 8.49 -25.67
N LEU A 402 -92.23 7.92 -24.92
CA LEU A 402 -92.09 7.70 -23.49
C LEU A 402 -90.93 6.73 -23.20
N ALA A 403 -90.79 5.64 -23.95
CA ALA A 403 -89.67 4.70 -23.79
C ALA A 403 -88.31 5.35 -24.07
N VAL A 404 -88.22 6.24 -25.07
CA VAL A 404 -87.01 7.03 -25.35
C VAL A 404 -86.72 7.98 -24.18
N LEU A 405 -87.74 8.64 -23.64
CA LEU A 405 -87.59 9.54 -22.47
C LEU A 405 -87.23 8.78 -21.18
N ASP A 406 -87.79 7.59 -20.95
CA ASP A 406 -87.46 6.72 -19.82
C ASP A 406 -86.00 6.22 -19.92
N SER A 407 -85.54 5.92 -21.13
CA SER A 407 -84.13 5.56 -21.36
C SER A 407 -83.17 6.74 -21.09
N ALA A 408 -83.57 7.97 -21.40
CA ALA A 408 -82.82 9.18 -21.05
C ALA A 408 -82.87 9.49 -19.54
N ALA A 409 -84.02 9.24 -18.89
CA ALA A 409 -84.19 9.38 -17.45
C ALA A 409 -83.35 8.38 -16.66
N ALA A 410 -83.18 7.15 -17.16
CA ALA A 410 -82.29 6.15 -16.57
C ALA A 410 -80.81 6.56 -16.57
N LEU A 411 -80.39 7.45 -17.50
CA LEU A 411 -79.06 8.06 -17.52
C LEU A 411 -78.94 9.29 -16.60
N GLY A 412 -79.99 9.63 -15.85
CA GLY A 412 -80.03 10.79 -14.96
C GLY A 412 -80.04 12.14 -15.69
N LYS A 413 -80.37 12.16 -16.99
CA LYS A 413 -80.47 13.38 -17.82
C LYS A 413 -81.93 13.61 -18.23
N GLY A 414 -82.74 13.93 -17.23
CA GLY A 414 -84.05 14.57 -17.38
C GLY A 414 -84.08 15.80 -16.45
N PRO A 415 -84.95 16.78 -16.71
CA PRO A 415 -85.11 17.91 -15.78
C PRO A 415 -85.43 17.37 -14.38
N ALA A 416 -84.67 17.79 -13.38
CA ALA A 416 -84.98 17.44 -12.00
C ALA A 416 -86.38 17.97 -11.65
N LEU A 417 -87.19 17.22 -10.90
CA LEU A 417 -88.52 17.67 -10.46
C LEU A 417 -88.49 19.03 -9.72
N SER A 418 -87.32 19.42 -9.18
CA SER A 418 -87.06 20.72 -8.57
C SER A 418 -86.96 21.89 -9.55
N GLU A 419 -86.70 21.68 -10.85
CA GLU A 419 -86.72 22.75 -11.86
C GLU A 419 -88.15 23.15 -12.29
N PHE A 420 -89.16 22.30 -12.01
CA PHE A 420 -90.57 22.58 -12.30
C PHE A 420 -91.31 23.31 -11.16
N LEU A 421 -90.71 23.43 -9.97
CA LEU A 421 -91.33 24.04 -8.80
C LEU A 421 -90.55 25.28 -8.35
N LYS A 422 -90.60 26.34 -9.16
CA LYS A 422 -90.32 27.71 -8.70
C LYS A 422 -91.62 28.36 -8.23
N ASP A 423 -91.90 28.25 -6.93
CA ASP A 423 -92.45 29.31 -6.07
C ASP A 423 -93.00 28.70 -4.77
N THR A 424 -92.26 28.90 -3.68
CA THR A 424 -92.75 29.34 -2.36
C THR A 424 -91.58 29.37 -1.37
N LYS A 425 -91.07 30.59 -1.16
CA LYS A 425 -90.62 31.19 0.12
C LYS A 425 -90.96 30.34 1.36
N ASP A 426 -90.19 30.22 2.43
CA ASP A 426 -88.89 30.70 2.91
C ASP A 426 -88.80 30.15 4.37
N VAL A 427 -87.64 30.25 5.03
CA VAL A 427 -87.51 30.47 6.51
C VAL A 427 -87.41 29.29 7.52
N HIS A 428 -86.21 29.23 8.17
CA HIS A 428 -85.83 28.80 9.56
C HIS A 428 -85.75 27.28 9.88
N GLN A 429 -84.82 26.71 10.68
CA GLN A 429 -83.77 27.19 11.60
C GLN A 429 -82.97 25.96 12.17
N LEU A 430 -81.78 26.22 12.77
CA LEU A 430 -81.10 25.51 13.88
C LEU A 430 -79.98 24.45 13.61
N GLU A 431 -78.74 24.92 13.80
CA GLU A 431 -77.52 24.25 14.32
C GLU A 431 -77.77 23.51 15.68
N PRO A 432 -77.02 22.44 16.10
CA PRO A 432 -75.61 22.59 16.56
C PRO A 432 -74.65 21.35 16.57
N GLY A 433 -73.32 21.60 16.57
CA GLY A 433 -72.43 21.12 17.66
C GLY A 433 -71.31 20.07 17.40
N MET A 434 -70.05 20.54 17.56
CA MET A 434 -68.80 19.84 18.01
C MET A 434 -68.12 18.80 17.08
N ALA A 435 -66.79 18.74 16.88
CA ALA A 435 -65.62 19.47 17.39
C ALA A 435 -64.35 19.20 16.52
N ARG A 436 -63.40 20.17 16.52
CA ARG A 436 -61.91 20.05 16.48
C ARG A 436 -61.25 19.32 15.27
N LEU A 437 -60.20 19.83 14.59
CA LEU A 437 -59.00 20.55 15.07
C LEU A 437 -58.22 21.25 13.90
N ALA A 438 -57.77 22.48 14.19
CA ALA A 438 -56.52 23.18 13.80
C ALA A 438 -56.14 23.36 12.30
N LEU A 439 -56.22 24.59 11.75
CA LEU A 439 -55.22 25.70 11.78
C LEU A 439 -53.93 25.39 10.97
N LEU A 440 -53.34 26.25 10.14
CA LEU A 440 -53.63 27.59 9.60
C LEU A 440 -52.60 27.84 8.48
N SER A 441 -53.04 28.47 7.40
CA SER A 441 -52.21 29.29 6.53
C SER A 441 -51.60 30.47 7.30
N THR A 442 -50.41 30.97 6.91
CA THR A 442 -50.26 32.34 6.34
C THR A 442 -48.79 32.77 6.17
N GLN A 443 -48.59 33.49 5.07
CA GLN A 443 -47.44 34.33 4.74
C GLN A 443 -47.43 35.60 5.63
N PHE A 444 -46.26 36.18 5.95
CA PHE A 444 -45.78 37.47 5.46
C PHE A 444 -44.50 37.97 6.19
N LYS A 445 -43.71 38.75 5.43
CA LYS A 445 -42.40 39.39 5.66
C LYS A 445 -42.23 40.18 6.97
N ALA A 446 -40.99 40.20 7.51
CA ALA A 446 -40.09 41.39 7.59
C ALA A 446 -38.85 41.11 8.49
N ALA A 447 -37.67 41.58 8.06
CA ALA A 447 -36.45 41.76 8.89
C ALA A 447 -36.52 43.12 9.64
N PRO A 448 -35.76 43.43 10.74
CA PRO A 448 -34.28 43.49 10.73
C PRO A 448 -33.52 43.16 12.06
N GLN A 449 -32.23 42.83 11.90
CA GLN A 449 -31.01 43.22 12.67
C GLN A 449 -31.13 43.73 14.12
N PHE A 450 -30.42 43.10 15.09
CA PHE A 450 -29.32 43.70 15.89
C PHE A 450 -28.69 42.71 16.90
N SER A 451 -27.43 43.00 17.19
CA SER A 451 -26.39 42.36 18.01
C SER A 451 -26.71 42.10 19.49
N HIS A 452 -25.99 41.16 20.13
CA HIS A 452 -24.94 41.46 21.14
C HIS A 452 -24.38 40.16 21.79
N PHE A 453 -23.04 40.16 21.93
CA PHE A 453 -22.24 39.20 22.70
C PHE A 453 -22.55 39.20 24.20
N LYS A 454 -22.26 38.06 24.86
CA LYS A 454 -21.54 37.97 26.16
C LYS A 454 -20.54 36.80 26.02
N THR A 455 -19.22 36.94 26.09
CA THR A 455 -18.30 37.42 27.16
C THR A 455 -18.13 36.44 28.32
N GLY A 456 -16.97 35.74 28.35
CA GLY A 456 -16.25 35.37 29.57
C GLY A 456 -16.12 33.86 29.91
N ASP A 457 -14.86 33.42 30.07
CA ASP A 457 -14.33 32.21 30.74
C ASP A 457 -14.31 30.87 29.98
N LEU A 458 -13.19 30.19 29.69
CA LEU A 458 -11.74 30.29 29.95
C LEU A 458 -11.05 29.51 28.79
N GLY A 459 -10.05 29.98 28.06
CA GLY A 459 -8.71 30.29 28.56
C GLY A 459 -7.84 29.03 28.63
N ILE A 460 -7.09 28.72 27.57
CA ILE A 460 -5.66 28.31 27.58
C ILE A 460 -5.09 28.66 26.20
N VAL A 461 -4.20 29.65 26.21
CA VAL A 461 -3.23 29.96 25.17
C VAL A 461 -1.87 29.53 25.70
N PRO A 462 -1.00 28.87 24.91
CA PRO A 462 0.44 28.99 25.13
C PRO A 462 1.00 30.18 24.37
N ALA A 463 1.48 31.16 25.13
CA ALA A 463 2.07 32.40 24.67
C ALA A 463 3.45 32.22 24.00
N PRO A 464 3.86 33.20 23.19
CA PRO A 464 5.23 33.35 22.70
C PRO A 464 6.14 33.96 23.79
N LYS A 465 7.45 33.70 23.73
CA LYS A 465 8.46 34.48 24.45
C LYS A 465 9.56 34.93 23.49
N CYS A 466 9.57 36.24 23.22
CA CYS A 466 10.78 37.00 22.97
C CYS A 466 11.10 37.81 24.24
N PHE A 467 12.40 37.95 24.55
CA PHE A 467 13.12 39.20 24.86
C PHE A 467 14.23 39.00 25.89
N SER A 468 15.46 39.25 25.46
CA SER A 468 16.27 40.31 26.06
C SER A 468 17.36 40.75 25.07
N LYS A 469 17.27 42.00 24.63
CA LYS A 469 18.38 42.79 24.07
C LYS A 469 19.19 43.36 25.22
N MET A 470 20.51 43.37 25.08
CA MET A 470 21.34 44.50 25.50
C MET A 470 22.42 44.75 24.45
N ASP A 471 22.61 46.04 24.16
CA ASP A 471 23.48 46.61 23.16
C ASP A 471 24.97 46.56 23.57
N SER A 472 25.88 46.51 22.58
CA SER A 472 26.69 47.67 22.16
C SER A 472 28.12 47.32 21.67
N VAL A 473 28.53 48.08 20.64
CA VAL A 473 29.89 48.39 20.13
C VAL A 473 30.70 47.22 19.49
N SER A 474 31.29 47.28 18.28
CA SER A 474 31.86 48.40 17.51
C SER A 474 32.02 48.04 16.02
N LYS A 475 31.92 49.08 15.15
CA LYS A 475 32.76 49.45 13.98
C LYS A 475 33.48 48.31 13.21
N THR A 476 33.42 48.20 11.88
CA THR A 476 33.99 49.15 10.89
C THR A 476 33.50 48.91 9.45
N MET A 477 33.76 49.93 8.63
CA MET A 477 33.36 50.27 7.27
C MET A 477 33.75 49.33 6.09
N PRO A 478 33.25 49.61 4.87
CA PRO A 478 33.31 48.77 3.67
C PRO A 478 34.41 49.21 2.68
N LEU A 479 34.56 48.45 1.58
CA LEU A 479 34.85 48.86 0.18
C LEU A 479 35.96 48.07 -0.54
N ASN A 480 35.64 47.81 -1.82
CA ASN A 480 36.50 47.89 -3.01
C ASN A 480 37.42 46.73 -3.42
N LEU A 481 37.03 46.17 -4.58
CA LEU A 481 37.90 45.75 -5.70
C LEU A 481 38.97 46.82 -6.03
N PRO A 482 40.14 46.43 -6.58
CA PRO A 482 40.26 46.41 -8.05
C PRO A 482 41.10 45.25 -8.65
N LYS A 483 40.92 45.10 -9.97
CA LYS A 483 41.70 44.33 -10.96
C LYS A 483 43.01 45.05 -11.35
N LYS A 484 43.83 44.36 -12.17
CA LYS A 484 44.95 44.77 -13.07
C LYS A 484 46.36 44.59 -12.47
N ASP A 485 47.45 44.24 -13.17
CA ASP A 485 47.87 43.95 -14.57
C ASP A 485 49.12 43.03 -14.44
N GLN A 486 49.37 41.98 -15.24
CA GLN A 486 50.06 41.90 -16.54
C GLN A 486 51.58 42.22 -16.58
N ALA A 487 52.32 41.27 -17.19
CA ALA A 487 53.64 41.36 -17.88
C ALA A 487 54.94 41.42 -17.04
N CYS A 488 55.80 40.39 -17.09
CA CYS A 488 56.90 40.11 -18.05
C CYS A 488 58.22 40.79 -17.64
N ASP A 489 59.26 40.00 -17.31
CA ASP A 489 60.55 40.17 -18.01
C ASP A 489 61.46 38.93 -17.94
N ASN A 490 62.18 38.75 -19.04
CA ASN A 490 63.11 37.65 -19.36
C ASN A 490 64.50 37.89 -18.74
N THR A 491 65.32 36.83 -18.64
CA THR A 491 66.63 36.80 -19.32
C THR A 491 67.29 35.42 -19.27
N ASP A 492 67.70 34.99 -20.46
CA ASP A 492 68.54 33.83 -20.80
C ASP A 492 69.97 33.92 -20.23
N ARG A 493 70.63 32.76 -20.02
CA ARG A 493 71.76 32.28 -20.87
C ARG A 493 72.56 31.11 -20.25
N ASN A 494 72.39 29.94 -20.89
CA ASN A 494 73.40 29.20 -21.64
C ASN A 494 74.60 28.47 -20.96
N SER A 495 74.66 27.17 -21.29
CA SER A 495 75.82 26.32 -21.63
C SER A 495 76.72 25.69 -20.55
N GLY A 496 77.02 24.39 -20.71
CA GLY A 496 78.35 23.87 -20.32
C GLY A 496 78.49 22.44 -19.75
N ALA A 497 78.05 21.41 -20.48
CA ALA A 497 78.70 20.09 -20.68
C ALA A 497 79.55 19.35 -19.59
N LYS A 498 79.25 18.03 -19.52
CA LYS A 498 80.16 16.84 -19.45
C LYS A 498 80.85 16.44 -18.13
N ALA A 499 80.52 15.23 -17.65
CA ALA A 499 81.35 14.00 -17.76
C ALA A 499 81.26 13.07 -16.53
N SER A 500 80.82 11.84 -16.76
CA SER A 500 81.11 10.62 -15.96
C SER A 500 82.61 10.21 -16.15
N PRO A 501 83.24 9.28 -15.38
CA PRO A 501 82.69 7.97 -14.97
C PRO A 501 83.13 7.36 -13.59
N LYS A 502 82.39 6.31 -13.22
CA LYS A 502 82.64 5.08 -12.39
C LYS A 502 84.11 4.54 -12.31
N PRO A 503 84.44 3.42 -11.57
CA PRO A 503 83.78 2.69 -10.46
C PRO A 503 84.74 2.10 -9.36
N ASN A 504 84.12 1.37 -8.40
CA ASN A 504 84.52 0.05 -7.83
C ASN A 504 85.43 -0.10 -6.58
N SER A 505 84.90 -0.97 -5.67
CA SER A 505 85.60 -1.99 -4.86
C SER A 505 86.45 -1.48 -3.69
N SER A 506 86.54 -2.05 -2.48
CA SER A 506 85.97 -3.23 -1.80
C SER A 506 86.60 -3.31 -0.40
N ARG A 507 85.90 -3.94 0.55
CA ARG A 507 86.42 -4.71 1.71
C ARG A 507 87.14 -3.96 2.86
N GLY A 508 86.73 -4.30 4.08
CA GLY A 508 87.63 -4.27 5.24
C GLY A 508 86.97 -3.98 6.59
N LEU A 509 86.33 -4.99 7.21
CA LEU A 509 86.24 -5.13 8.68
C LEU A 509 87.57 -5.76 9.18
N PRO A 510 87.88 -5.90 10.50
CA PRO A 510 87.29 -5.33 11.72
C PRO A 510 88.37 -4.89 12.78
N ARG A 511 87.89 -4.48 13.97
CA ARG A 511 88.39 -4.79 15.34
C ARG A 511 88.86 -3.65 16.26
N HIS A 512 88.13 -3.57 17.38
CA HIS A 512 88.56 -3.49 18.79
C HIS A 512 89.16 -2.21 19.42
N HIS A 513 88.50 -1.87 20.54
CA HIS A 513 89.01 -1.48 21.86
C HIS A 513 89.23 0.00 22.22
N LYS A 514 88.51 0.38 23.32
CA LYS A 514 88.92 1.21 24.48
C LYS A 514 89.30 2.67 24.19
N ALA A 515 88.93 3.69 24.97
CA ALA A 515 88.33 3.79 26.29
C ALA A 515 87.94 5.26 26.56
N LEU A 516 87.15 5.44 27.62
CA LEU A 516 87.33 6.45 28.68
C LEU A 516 86.95 7.93 28.46
N LEU A 517 86.36 8.43 29.56
CA LEU A 517 86.20 9.82 30.04
C LEU A 517 84.89 10.50 29.59
N GLU A 518 83.90 10.50 30.48
CA GLU A 518 83.66 11.51 31.53
C GLU A 518 82.89 12.71 30.97
N THR A 519 81.69 12.96 31.50
CA THR A 519 81.29 14.29 31.98
C THR A 519 79.92 14.24 32.67
N ARG A 520 79.97 14.58 33.96
CA ARG A 520 79.05 15.48 34.70
C ARG A 520 77.59 15.06 34.90
N SER A 521 77.39 14.53 36.10
CA SER A 521 76.42 15.03 37.08
C SER A 521 75.91 16.46 36.85
N SER A 522 74.58 16.61 36.79
CA SER A 522 73.90 17.81 37.28
C SER A 522 72.73 17.38 38.16
N SER A 523 72.77 17.87 39.39
CA SER A 523 71.81 17.78 40.46
C SER A 523 70.55 18.60 40.18
N GLY A 524 69.38 18.07 40.52
CA GLY A 524 68.15 18.84 40.69
C GLY A 524 67.42 18.37 41.97
N PRO A 525 67.08 19.25 42.92
CA PRO A 525 66.48 18.85 44.19
C PRO A 525 64.94 18.84 44.14
N ALA A 526 64.38 17.97 44.98
CA ALA A 526 63.12 18.11 45.71
C ALA A 526 61.87 18.63 44.97
N LYS A 527 60.96 17.71 44.66
CA LYS A 527 59.63 17.62 45.29
C LYS A 527 59.07 16.21 45.17
#